data_AF-A0A4U1W8B0-F1
#
_entry.id   AF-A0A4U1W8B0-F1
#
_cell.length_a   1.000
_cell.length_b   1.000
_cell.length_c   1.000
_cell.angle_alpha   90.00
_cell.angle_beta   90.00
_cell.angle_gamma   90.00
#
_symmetry.space_group_name_H-M   'P 1'
#
loop_
_entity.id
_entity.type
_entity.pdbx_description
1 polymer ?
#
loop_
_entity_poly.entity_id
_entity_poly.type
_entity_poly.pdbx_seq_one_letter_code
_entity_poly.pdbx_strand_id
1 'polypeptide(L)'
;MDNINYLSGFYSKKKFLEKLEIISKTNENYAFLIEASIYYHGEGFVRNLDKAIEIVESSPFYNENDPDQMSILGLSYYFKFTEAKDAPLDWYLKAKNYLKKSYQLDENYVTRELAFSLIKSSNLQDLELAGDIFRRFSEIGDEDDVYNYDVYLKGMKQLQEN
;
A
#
# COMPACT_ATOMS: atom_id res chain seq x y z
N MET A 1 0.71 -18.94 1.97
CA MET A 1 -0.38 -19.58 1.18
C MET A 1 -0.90 -20.87 1.80
N ASP A 2 -0.07 -21.73 2.41
CA ASP A 2 -0.50 -23.05 2.90
C ASP A 2 -1.61 -23.02 3.98
N ASN A 3 -1.65 -21.98 4.81
CA ASN A 3 -2.63 -21.89 5.91
C ASN A 3 -4.06 -21.58 5.43
N ILE A 4 -4.24 -20.74 4.41
CA ILE A 4 -5.58 -20.36 3.92
C ILE A 4 -6.23 -21.54 3.17
N ASN A 5 -5.44 -22.29 2.38
CA ASN A 5 -5.94 -23.48 1.67
C ASN A 5 -6.35 -24.58 2.66
N TYR A 6 -5.56 -24.83 3.71
CA TYR A 6 -5.92 -25.76 4.78
C TYR A 6 -7.20 -25.34 5.51
N LEU A 7 -7.34 -24.06 5.88
CA LEU A 7 -8.54 -23.55 6.56
C LEU A 7 -9.79 -23.55 5.66
N SER A 8 -9.63 -23.37 4.35
CA SER A 8 -10.72 -23.40 3.36
C SER A 8 -11.40 -24.77 3.22
N GLY A 9 -10.70 -25.85 3.61
CA GLY A 9 -11.26 -27.21 3.66
C GLY A 9 -12.21 -27.46 4.84
N PHE A 10 -12.11 -26.65 5.90
CA PHE A 10 -12.93 -26.80 7.13
C PHE A 10 -13.99 -25.70 7.29
N TYR A 11 -13.82 -24.58 6.60
CA TYR A 11 -14.70 -23.42 6.68
C TYR A 11 -15.03 -22.90 5.28
N SER A 12 -16.31 -22.75 4.96
CA SER A 12 -16.70 -21.96 3.80
C SER A 12 -16.09 -20.56 3.94
N LYS A 13 -15.59 -19.99 2.84
CA LYS A 13 -14.96 -18.66 2.81
C LYS A 13 -15.75 -17.61 3.59
N LYS A 14 -17.08 -17.62 3.44
CA LYS A 14 -18.00 -16.78 4.22
C LYS A 14 -17.87 -16.98 5.73
N LYS A 15 -17.95 -18.22 6.21
CA LYS A 15 -17.85 -18.55 7.63
C LYS A 15 -16.47 -18.22 8.21
N PHE A 16 -15.41 -18.32 7.40
CA PHE A 16 -14.08 -17.87 7.79
C PHE A 16 -14.06 -16.35 8.01
N LEU A 17 -14.57 -15.56 7.07
CA LEU A 17 -14.64 -14.09 7.21
C LEU A 17 -15.50 -13.66 8.40
N GLU A 18 -16.67 -14.28 8.59
CA GLU A 18 -17.55 -13.99 9.74
C GLU A 18 -16.83 -14.23 11.08
N LYS A 19 -16.04 -15.30 11.17
CA LYS A 19 -15.23 -15.58 12.38
C LYS A 19 -14.08 -14.59 12.53
N LEU A 20 -13.40 -14.25 11.43
CA LEU A 20 -12.29 -13.32 11.45
C LEU A 20 -12.74 -11.92 11.87
N GLU A 21 -13.89 -11.44 11.39
CA GLU A 21 -14.49 -10.14 11.77
C GLU A 21 -14.80 -10.05 13.27
N ILE A 22 -15.09 -11.17 13.92
CA ILE A 22 -15.31 -11.22 15.37
C ILE A 22 -13.96 -11.14 16.11
N ILE A 23 -12.94 -11.86 15.64
CA ILE A 23 -11.61 -11.92 16.26
C ILE A 23 -10.84 -10.61 16.04
N SER A 24 -11.01 -9.94 14.89
CA SER A 24 -10.34 -8.67 14.60
C SER A 24 -10.69 -7.57 15.59
N LYS A 25 -11.86 -7.67 16.25
CA LYS A 25 -12.32 -6.75 17.29
C LYS A 25 -11.63 -6.92 18.65
N THR A 26 -10.82 -7.98 18.85
CA THR A 26 -10.18 -8.27 20.15
C THR A 26 -8.65 -8.16 20.16
N ASN A 27 -8.02 -7.71 19.06
CA ASN A 27 -6.56 -7.62 18.83
C ASN A 27 -5.74 -8.90 18.97
N GLU A 28 -6.39 -10.06 19.08
CA GLU A 28 -5.64 -11.30 19.14
C GLU A 28 -4.85 -11.46 17.83
N ASN A 29 -3.52 -11.52 17.95
CA ASN A 29 -2.59 -11.80 16.85
C ASN A 29 -2.68 -10.84 15.63
N TYR A 30 -2.97 -9.55 15.82
CA TYR A 30 -3.13 -8.59 14.71
C TYR A 30 -4.21 -9.01 13.69
N ALA A 31 -5.26 -9.69 14.15
CA ALA A 31 -6.30 -10.23 13.27
C ALA A 31 -6.98 -9.19 12.37
N PHE A 32 -7.10 -7.93 12.81
CA PHE A 32 -7.65 -6.86 11.96
C PHE A 32 -6.75 -6.54 10.76
N LEU A 33 -5.42 -6.59 10.90
CA LEU A 33 -4.50 -6.42 9.78
C LEU A 33 -4.57 -7.59 8.81
N ILE A 34 -4.74 -8.80 9.32
CA ILE A 34 -4.95 -9.99 8.49
C ILE A 34 -6.26 -9.85 7.69
N GLU A 35 -7.34 -9.42 8.35
CA GLU A 35 -8.63 -9.19 7.68
C GLU A 35 -8.53 -8.11 6.61
N ALA A 36 -7.91 -6.97 6.93
CA ALA A 36 -7.68 -5.89 5.97
C ALA A 36 -6.82 -6.35 4.79
N SER A 37 -5.77 -7.12 5.04
CA SER A 37 -4.89 -7.70 4.02
C SER A 37 -5.65 -8.64 3.07
N ILE A 38 -6.57 -9.46 3.60
CA ILE A 38 -7.44 -10.31 2.78
C ILE A 38 -8.28 -9.49 1.81
N TYR A 39 -8.93 -8.42 2.30
CA TYR A 39 -9.73 -7.55 1.44
C TYR A 39 -8.86 -6.73 0.48
N TYR A 40 -7.65 -6.35 0.88
CA TYR A 40 -6.69 -5.64 0.02
C TYR A 40 -6.20 -6.51 -1.15
N HIS A 41 -5.80 -7.76 -0.90
CA HIS A 41 -5.28 -8.64 -1.96
C HIS A 41 -6.39 -9.35 -2.75
N GLY A 42 -7.51 -9.69 -2.10
CA GLY A 42 -8.52 -10.59 -2.68
C GLY A 42 -8.03 -12.03 -2.86
N GLU A 43 -6.96 -12.47 -2.18
CA GLU A 43 -6.42 -13.83 -2.31
C GLU A 43 -7.43 -14.89 -1.86
N GLY A 44 -8.14 -15.48 -2.82
CA GLY A 44 -9.22 -16.42 -2.53
C GLY A 44 -10.53 -15.75 -2.11
N PHE A 45 -10.63 -14.42 -2.14
CA PHE A 45 -11.82 -13.63 -1.79
C PHE A 45 -12.10 -12.54 -2.84
N VAL A 46 -13.17 -11.77 -2.66
CA VAL A 46 -13.41 -10.60 -3.52
C VAL A 46 -12.61 -9.44 -2.95
N ARG A 47 -11.69 -8.88 -3.75
CA ARG A 47 -10.92 -7.69 -3.38
C ARG A 47 -11.86 -6.52 -3.09
N ASN A 48 -11.64 -5.83 -1.97
CA ASN A 48 -12.42 -4.67 -1.54
C ASN A 48 -11.54 -3.68 -0.77
N LEU A 49 -11.02 -2.67 -1.48
CA LEU A 49 -10.13 -1.66 -0.90
C LEU A 49 -10.84 -0.77 0.13
N ASP A 50 -12.13 -0.47 -0.07
CA ASP A 50 -12.92 0.29 0.90
C ASP A 50 -13.03 -0.44 2.22
N LYS A 51 -13.25 -1.77 2.16
CA LYS A 51 -13.35 -2.58 3.38
C LYS A 51 -12.00 -2.71 4.09
N ALA A 52 -10.91 -2.86 3.34
CA ALA A 52 -9.57 -2.86 3.93
C ALA A 52 -9.27 -1.57 4.69
N ILE A 53 -9.59 -0.40 4.11
CA ILE A 53 -9.45 0.91 4.75
C ILE A 53 -10.35 1.01 5.99
N GLU A 54 -11.63 0.66 5.87
CA GLU A 54 -12.60 0.72 6.97
C GLU A 54 -12.12 -0.11 8.17
N ILE A 55 -11.63 -1.33 7.95
CA ILE A 55 -11.16 -2.22 9.02
C ILE A 55 -9.99 -1.59 9.78
N VAL A 56 -9.02 -1.00 9.07
CA VAL A 56 -7.85 -0.38 9.73
C VAL A 56 -8.24 0.92 10.44
N GLU A 57 -8.93 1.85 9.76
CA GLU A 57 -9.27 3.17 10.32
C GLU A 57 -10.28 3.09 11.48
N SER A 58 -11.19 2.10 11.49
CA SER A 58 -12.18 1.92 12.57
C SER A 58 -11.73 1.00 13.70
N SER A 59 -10.57 0.34 13.55
CA SER A 59 -10.05 -0.57 14.57
C SER A 59 -9.71 0.20 15.85
N PRO A 60 -10.11 -0.28 17.04
CA PRO A 60 -9.64 0.28 18.31
C PRO A 60 -8.14 0.08 18.55
N PHE A 61 -7.46 -0.68 17.67
CA PHE A 61 -6.02 -0.94 17.68
C PHE A 61 -5.27 -0.14 16.61
N TYR A 62 -5.95 0.82 15.96
CA TYR A 62 -5.32 1.74 15.02
C TYR A 62 -4.13 2.46 15.67
N ASN A 63 -2.99 2.45 15.00
CA ASN A 63 -1.76 3.08 15.44
C ASN A 63 -1.01 3.67 14.24
N GLU A 64 -0.92 5.01 14.20
CA GLU A 64 -0.20 5.74 13.14
C GLU A 64 1.32 5.54 13.14
N ASN A 65 1.86 4.89 14.18
CA ASN A 65 3.27 4.51 14.27
C ASN A 65 3.52 3.02 13.99
N ASP A 66 2.54 2.33 13.40
CA ASP A 66 2.66 0.96 12.92
C ASP A 66 2.84 0.95 11.38
N PRO A 67 4.01 0.52 10.87
CA PRO A 67 4.29 0.58 9.44
C PRO A 67 3.40 -0.35 8.59
N ASP A 68 2.92 -1.48 9.13
CA ASP A 68 2.01 -2.39 8.42
C ASP A 68 0.66 -1.71 8.18
N GLN A 69 0.12 -1.06 9.21
CA GLN A 69 -1.14 -0.30 9.10
C GLN A 69 -1.02 0.82 8.07
N MET A 70 0.07 1.59 8.13
CA MET A 70 0.32 2.67 7.18
C MET A 70 0.50 2.14 5.76
N SER A 71 1.18 1.00 5.58
CA SER A 71 1.36 0.37 4.28
C SER A 71 0.04 -0.07 3.66
N ILE A 72 -0.81 -0.77 4.43
CA ILE A 72 -2.12 -1.22 3.96
C ILE A 72 -3.02 -0.03 3.57
N LEU A 73 -3.06 1.02 4.39
CA LEU A 73 -3.82 2.24 4.06
C LEU A 73 -3.26 2.92 2.81
N GLY A 74 -1.95 3.11 2.75
CA GLY A 74 -1.27 3.77 1.63
C GLY A 74 -1.49 3.08 0.30
N LEU A 75 -1.28 1.76 0.25
CA LEU A 75 -1.52 0.95 -0.94
C LEU A 75 -3.00 0.91 -1.31
N SER A 76 -3.91 0.77 -0.34
CA SER A 76 -5.35 0.75 -0.61
C SER A 76 -5.83 2.06 -1.25
N TYR A 77 -5.42 3.21 -0.72
CA TYR A 77 -5.74 4.51 -1.33
C TYR A 77 -5.05 4.70 -2.69
N TYR A 78 -3.83 4.18 -2.88
CA TYR A 78 -3.12 4.24 -4.17
C TYR A 78 -3.88 3.49 -5.26
N PHE A 79 -4.29 2.24 -5.00
CA PHE A 79 -5.03 1.45 -5.99
C PHE A 79 -6.43 2.02 -6.22
N LYS A 80 -7.12 2.53 -5.19
CA LYS A 80 -8.37 3.27 -5.40
C LYS A 80 -8.19 4.46 -6.33
N PHE A 81 -7.12 5.23 -6.14
CA PHE A 81 -6.83 6.41 -6.96
C PHE A 81 -6.49 6.03 -8.41
N THR A 82 -5.70 4.98 -8.62
CA THR A 82 -5.24 4.58 -9.95
C THR A 82 -6.26 3.78 -10.76
N GLU A 83 -7.17 3.06 -10.08
CA GLU A 83 -8.22 2.25 -10.73
C GLU A 83 -9.51 3.04 -11.01
N ALA A 84 -9.74 4.17 -10.32
CA ALA A 84 -10.92 4.99 -10.53
C ALA A 84 -10.76 5.91 -11.76
N LYS A 85 -11.83 6.01 -12.56
CA LYS A 85 -11.87 6.89 -13.73
C LYS A 85 -11.76 8.38 -13.35
N ASP A 86 -12.43 8.76 -12.27
CA ASP A 86 -12.52 10.14 -11.76
C ASP A 86 -12.19 10.16 -10.26
N ALA A 87 -10.93 9.85 -9.94
CA ALA A 87 -10.47 9.73 -8.56
C ALA A 87 -10.35 11.09 -7.84
N PRO A 88 -10.85 11.24 -6.60
CA PRO A 88 -10.61 12.43 -5.80
C PRO A 88 -9.12 12.63 -5.50
N LEU A 89 -8.65 13.88 -5.56
CA LEU A 89 -7.27 14.25 -5.20
C LEU A 89 -6.90 13.84 -3.77
N ASP A 90 -7.86 13.85 -2.85
CA ASP A 90 -7.69 13.40 -1.46
C ASP A 90 -7.13 11.97 -1.36
N TRP A 91 -7.56 11.06 -2.25
CA TRP A 91 -7.07 9.68 -2.21
C TRP A 91 -5.60 9.58 -2.57
N TYR A 92 -5.16 10.36 -3.57
CA TYR A 92 -3.74 10.46 -3.91
C TYR A 92 -2.91 11.03 -2.74
N LEU A 93 -3.41 12.09 -2.09
CA LEU A 93 -2.70 12.68 -0.95
C LEU A 93 -2.60 11.72 0.23
N LYS A 94 -3.67 10.99 0.55
CA LYS A 94 -3.67 9.94 1.57
C LYS A 94 -2.70 8.82 1.23
N ALA A 95 -2.75 8.31 0.00
CA ALA A 95 -1.81 7.29 -0.49
C ALA A 95 -0.36 7.72 -0.26
N LYS A 96 0.01 8.91 -0.76
CA LYS A 96 1.36 9.45 -0.61
C LYS A 96 1.77 9.58 0.86
N ASN A 97 0.90 10.16 1.70
CA ASN A 97 1.21 10.41 3.10
C ASN A 97 1.39 9.11 3.90
N TYR A 98 0.49 8.15 3.73
CA TYR A 98 0.57 6.86 4.41
C TYR A 98 1.77 6.03 3.95
N LEU A 99 2.04 5.95 2.64
CA LEU A 99 3.21 5.25 2.12
C LEU A 99 4.52 5.90 2.61
N LYS A 100 4.59 7.24 2.60
CA LYS A 100 5.76 7.96 3.10
C LYS A 100 5.95 7.75 4.60
N LYS A 101 4.88 7.75 5.39
CA LYS A 101 4.92 7.48 6.83
C LYS A 101 5.35 6.04 7.13
N SER A 102 4.83 5.05 6.40
CA SER A 102 5.25 3.64 6.52
C SER A 102 6.75 3.49 6.29
N TYR A 103 7.26 4.07 5.19
CA TYR A 103 8.69 4.10 4.89
C TYR A 103 9.55 4.82 5.95
N GLN A 104 9.06 5.92 6.52
CA GLN A 104 9.75 6.65 7.59
C GLN A 104 9.79 5.88 8.92
N LEU A 105 8.82 5.01 9.17
CA LEU A 105 8.80 4.15 10.34
C LEU A 105 9.76 2.97 10.18
N ASP A 106 9.82 2.38 8.98
CA ASP A 106 10.76 1.32 8.63
C ASP A 106 11.01 1.32 7.10
N GLU A 107 12.27 1.52 6.69
CA GLU A 107 12.69 1.60 5.29
C GLU A 107 12.49 0.28 4.51
N ASN A 108 12.21 -0.83 5.19
CA ASN A 108 11.82 -2.09 4.56
C ASN A 108 10.43 -2.03 3.93
N TYR A 109 9.60 -1.06 4.31
CA TYR A 109 8.28 -0.81 3.74
C TYR A 109 8.33 0.11 2.51
N VAL A 110 9.50 0.27 1.90
CA VAL A 110 9.62 0.97 0.62
C VAL A 110 8.77 0.27 -0.45
N THR A 111 8.05 1.05 -1.24
CA THR A 111 7.18 0.55 -2.32
C THR A 111 7.43 1.32 -3.61
N ARG A 112 7.15 0.71 -4.76
CA ARG A 112 7.20 1.41 -6.06
C ARG A 112 6.12 2.48 -6.12
N GLU A 113 4.98 2.19 -5.51
CA GLU A 113 3.81 3.07 -5.36
C GLU A 113 4.17 4.36 -4.63
N LEU A 114 5.06 4.31 -3.65
CA LEU A 114 5.58 5.52 -3.00
C LEU A 114 6.35 6.38 -4.00
N ALA A 115 7.27 5.80 -4.78
CA ALA A 115 8.02 6.56 -5.80
C ALA A 115 7.08 7.18 -6.83
N PHE A 116 6.13 6.42 -7.39
CA PHE A 116 5.15 6.94 -8.33
C PHE A 116 4.25 8.03 -7.74
N SER A 117 3.93 7.94 -6.45
CA SER A 117 3.16 8.99 -5.76
C SER A 117 4.00 10.25 -5.56
N LEU A 118 5.30 10.11 -5.29
CA LEU A 118 6.21 11.22 -5.07
C LEU A 118 6.53 12.00 -6.36
N ILE A 119 6.67 11.34 -7.53
CA ILE A 119 6.98 12.08 -8.78
C ILE A 119 5.90 13.05 -9.24
N LYS A 120 4.66 12.83 -8.76
CA LYS A 120 3.52 13.71 -9.06
C LYS A 120 3.52 14.95 -8.18
N SER A 121 4.45 15.06 -7.23
CA SER A 121 4.61 16.21 -6.34
C SER A 121 5.42 17.32 -7.02
N SER A 122 5.09 18.57 -6.72
CA SER A 122 5.90 19.73 -7.12
C SER A 122 7.03 20.04 -6.13
N ASN A 123 7.17 19.26 -5.06
CA ASN A 123 8.20 19.44 -4.04
C ASN A 123 9.49 18.73 -4.45
N LEU A 124 10.60 19.46 -4.54
CA LEU A 124 11.91 18.91 -4.90
C LEU A 124 12.36 17.76 -3.99
N GLN A 125 12.10 17.83 -2.67
CA GLN A 125 12.44 16.75 -1.74
C GLN A 125 11.66 15.46 -2.01
N ASP A 126 10.41 15.58 -2.46
CA ASP A 126 9.62 14.42 -2.87
C ASP A 126 10.22 13.84 -4.17
N LEU A 127 10.62 14.69 -5.12
CA LEU A 127 11.26 14.25 -6.37
C LEU A 127 12.62 13.57 -6.14
N GLU A 128 13.44 14.08 -5.23
CA GLU A 128 14.72 13.48 -4.86
C GLU A 128 14.50 12.11 -4.20
N LEU A 129 13.59 12.02 -3.23
CA LEU A 129 13.23 10.75 -2.59
C LEU A 129 12.68 9.73 -3.60
N ALA A 130 11.86 10.17 -4.56
CA ALA A 130 11.39 9.28 -5.63
C ALA A 130 12.56 8.70 -6.43
N GLY A 131 13.56 9.53 -6.75
CA GLY A 131 14.76 9.11 -7.46
C GLY A 131 15.58 8.08 -6.70
N ASP A 132 15.75 8.27 -5.39
CA ASP A 132 16.42 7.29 -4.54
C ASP A 132 15.69 5.94 -4.51
N ILE A 133 14.37 5.96 -4.43
CA ILE A 133 13.55 4.74 -4.45
C ILE A 133 13.62 4.04 -5.82
N PHE A 134 13.48 4.78 -6.93
CA PHE A 134 13.62 4.19 -8.27
C PHE A 134 15.00 3.60 -8.49
N ARG A 135 16.06 4.29 -8.07
CA ARG A 135 17.42 3.75 -8.13
C ARG A 135 17.51 2.44 -7.37
N ARG A 136 17.04 2.41 -6.11
CA ARG A 136 17.05 1.22 -5.26
C ARG A 136 16.35 0.04 -5.96
N PHE A 137 15.17 0.26 -6.54
CA PHE A 137 14.47 -0.80 -7.27
C PHE A 137 15.16 -1.17 -8.58
N SER A 138 15.79 -0.24 -9.31
CA SER A 138 16.54 -0.57 -10.53
C SER A 138 17.76 -1.47 -10.29
N GLU A 139 18.34 -1.44 -9.08
CA GLU A 139 19.50 -2.24 -8.71
C GLU A 139 19.15 -3.69 -8.33
N ILE A 140 17.92 -3.94 -7.85
CA ILE A 140 17.48 -5.24 -7.31
C ILE A 140 16.27 -5.84 -8.03
N GLY A 141 15.60 -5.04 -8.84
CA GLY A 141 14.32 -5.33 -9.46
C GLY A 141 14.44 -5.86 -10.88
N ASP A 142 13.41 -5.62 -11.68
CA ASP A 142 13.31 -6.12 -13.04
C ASP A 142 13.56 -5.02 -14.09
N GLU A 143 13.33 -5.35 -15.37
CA GLU A 143 13.51 -4.41 -16.48
C GLU A 143 12.60 -3.19 -16.38
N ASP A 144 11.42 -3.32 -15.79
CA ASP A 144 10.49 -2.20 -15.60
C ASP A 144 11.06 -1.22 -14.57
N ASP A 145 11.74 -1.70 -13.52
CA ASP A 145 12.39 -0.84 -12.53
C ASP A 145 13.55 -0.03 -13.13
N VAL A 146 14.38 -0.67 -13.95
CA VAL A 146 15.45 0.01 -14.69
C VAL A 146 14.85 1.08 -15.62
N TYR A 147 13.80 0.72 -16.36
CA TYR A 147 13.10 1.65 -17.23
C TYR A 147 12.50 2.83 -16.47
N ASN A 148 11.86 2.60 -15.32
CA ASN A 148 11.27 3.64 -14.49
C ASN A 148 12.32 4.62 -13.98
N TYR A 149 13.51 4.13 -13.60
CA TYR A 149 14.61 5.00 -13.19
C TYR A 149 15.15 5.84 -14.35
N ASP A 150 15.30 5.26 -15.54
CA ASP A 150 15.70 5.98 -16.75
C ASP A 150 14.70 7.09 -17.12
N VAL A 151 13.41 6.82 -17.00
CA VAL A 151 12.33 7.81 -17.22
C VAL A 151 12.45 8.94 -16.20
N TYR A 152 12.67 8.61 -14.93
CA TYR A 152 12.91 9.61 -13.88
C TYR A 152 14.11 10.52 -14.21
N LEU A 153 15.25 9.95 -14.59
CA LEU A 153 16.46 10.71 -14.92
C LEU A 153 16.24 11.68 -16.09
N LYS A 154 15.54 11.23 -17.13
CA LYS A 154 15.18 12.09 -18.28
C LYS A 154 14.27 13.24 -17.85
N GLY A 155 13.29 12.98 -16.99
CA GLY A 155 12.40 14.01 -16.44
C GLY A 155 13.14 15.05 -15.60
N MET A 156 14.04 14.61 -14.71
CA MET A 156 14.84 15.52 -13.88
C MET A 156 15.78 16.40 -14.70
N LYS A 157 16.37 15.85 -15.77
CA LYS A 157 17.20 16.65 -16.69
C LYS A 157 16.39 17.76 -17.37
N GLN A 158 15.18 17.45 -17.84
CA GLN A 158 14.30 18.46 -18.45
C GLN A 158 13.89 19.54 -17.45
N LEU A 159 13.69 19.21 -16.17
CA LEU A 159 13.39 20.19 -15.12
C LEU A 159 14.56 21.14 -14.83
N GLN A 160 15.81 20.70 -15.02
CA GLN A 160 17.01 21.53 -14.82
C GLN A 160 17.33 22.42 -16.02
N GLU A 161 16.84 22.07 -17.21
CA GLU A 161 17.06 22.79 -18.47
C GLU A 161 16.00 23.88 -18.74
N ASN A 162 14.94 23.96 -17.94
CA ASN A 162 13.86 24.96 -18.02
C ASN A 162 13.93 25.98 -16.86
#